data_AF-A0A7W0YX18-F1
#
_entry.id   AF-A0A7W0YX18-F1
#
_cell.length_a   1.000
_cell.length_b   1.000
_cell.length_c   1.000
_cell.angle_alpha   90.00
_cell.angle_beta   90.00
_cell.angle_gamma   90.00
#
_symmetry.space_group_name_H-M   'P 1'
#
loop_
_entity.id
_entity.type
_entity.pdbx_description
1 polymer ?
#
loop_
_entity_poly.entity_id
_entity_poly.type
_entity_poly.pdbx_seq_one_letter_code
_entity_poly.pdbx_strand_id
1 'polypeptide(L)'
;PGYLAPQETIEPAARVMLLFLDVVSDAVLSGALLARSAPQPAIPRRLETQLRSVASTFAADVPEHVLGLVFYGFSQLLGMISLELYGHFVGSVDPTEPFFEYSMAMTADLIGLSEPG
;
A
#
# COMPACT_ATOMS: atom_id res chain seq x y z
N PRO A 1 3.73 -12.48 22.05
CA PRO A 1 5.04 -12.16 21.46
C PRO A 1 5.86 -13.44 21.24
N GLY A 2 6.07 -13.86 19.99
CA GLY A 2 6.77 -15.11 19.68
C GLY A 2 6.29 -15.88 18.46
N TYR A 3 5.35 -15.34 17.67
CA TYR A 3 5.05 -15.92 16.37
C TYR A 3 6.11 -15.50 15.37
N LEU A 4 6.93 -16.46 14.95
CA LEU A 4 7.73 -16.38 13.74
C LEU A 4 6.89 -17.01 12.63
N ALA A 5 6.54 -16.23 11.61
CA ALA A 5 5.84 -16.76 10.45
C ALA A 5 6.67 -17.89 9.81
N PRO A 6 6.04 -19.00 9.38
CA PRO A 6 6.72 -20.03 8.60
C PRO A 6 7.44 -19.39 7.42
N GLN A 7 8.71 -19.77 7.18
CA GLN A 7 9.50 -19.24 6.06
C GLN A 7 8.76 -19.34 4.72
N GLU A 8 7.91 -20.37 4.57
CA GLU A 8 7.09 -20.62 3.39
C GLU A 8 6.01 -19.54 3.12
N THR A 9 5.58 -18.75 4.10
CA THR A 9 4.61 -17.64 3.89
C THR A 9 5.29 -16.30 3.70
N ILE A 10 6.59 -16.19 4.01
CA ILE A 10 7.38 -14.97 3.84
C ILE A 10 7.59 -14.68 2.36
N GLU A 11 7.97 -15.69 1.57
CA GLU A 11 8.24 -15.52 0.14
C GLU A 11 7.00 -15.07 -0.66
N PRO A 12 5.82 -15.69 -0.53
CA PRO A 12 4.62 -15.24 -1.23
C PRO A 12 4.19 -13.83 -0.82
N ALA A 13 4.24 -13.50 0.48
CA ALA A 13 3.91 -12.16 0.96
C ALA A 13 4.89 -11.10 0.45
N ALA A 14 6.18 -11.43 0.41
CA ALA A 14 7.22 -10.56 -0.14
C ALA A 14 6.98 -10.28 -1.64
N ARG A 15 6.53 -11.26 -2.43
CA ARG A 15 6.22 -11.04 -3.86
C ARG A 15 5.12 -9.99 -4.06
N VAL A 16 4.04 -10.04 -3.26
CA VAL A 16 2.95 -9.05 -3.38
C VAL A 16 3.43 -7.66 -3.01
N MET A 17 4.21 -7.54 -1.93
CA MET A 17 4.83 -6.27 -1.54
C MET A 17 5.76 -5.71 -2.61
N LEU A 18 6.61 -6.55 -3.20
CA LEU A 18 7.54 -6.16 -4.27
C LEU A 18 6.79 -5.73 -5.53
N LEU A 19 5.74 -6.46 -5.94
CA LEU A 19 4.90 -6.05 -7.07
C LEU A 19 4.22 -4.69 -6.81
N PHE A 20 3.72 -4.47 -5.60
CA PHE A 20 3.13 -3.18 -5.24
C PHE A 20 4.16 -2.05 -5.27
N LEU A 21 5.37 -2.32 -4.78
CA LEU A 21 6.50 -1.41 -4.87
C LEU A 21 6.86 -1.10 -6.32
N ASP A 22 6.90 -2.10 -7.20
CA ASP A 22 7.20 -1.93 -8.63
C ASP A 22 6.16 -1.02 -9.31
N VAL A 23 4.87 -1.26 -9.09
CA VAL A 23 3.77 -0.45 -9.65
C VAL A 23 3.88 1.01 -9.21
N VAL A 24 4.08 1.25 -7.90
CA VAL A 24 4.17 2.61 -7.38
C VAL A 24 5.48 3.27 -7.85
N SER A 25 6.59 2.54 -7.91
CA SER A 25 7.88 3.06 -8.37
C SER A 25 7.85 3.43 -9.85
N ASP A 26 7.21 2.61 -10.69
CA ASP A 26 7.01 2.91 -12.10
C ASP A 26 6.17 4.18 -12.29
N ALA A 27 5.11 4.37 -11.49
CA ALA A 27 4.33 5.60 -11.48
C ALA A 27 5.14 6.84 -11.05
N VAL A 28 6.09 6.69 -10.13
CA VAL A 28 7.02 7.77 -9.73
C VAL A 28 7.96 8.11 -10.87
N LEU A 29 8.60 7.10 -11.47
CA LEU A 29 9.63 7.27 -12.49
C LEU A 29 9.06 7.81 -13.81
N SER A 30 7.85 7.40 -14.17
CA SER A 30 7.12 7.91 -15.33
C SER A 30 6.54 9.30 -15.13
N GLY A 31 6.58 9.85 -13.91
CA GLY A 31 5.89 11.09 -13.55
C GLY A 31 4.36 10.96 -13.58
N ALA A 32 3.84 9.73 -13.63
CA ALA A 32 2.41 9.43 -13.61
C ALA A 32 1.79 9.60 -12.22
N LEU A 33 2.60 9.77 -11.16
CA LEU A 33 2.10 10.23 -9.88
C LEU A 33 1.49 11.63 -10.03
N LEU A 34 0.18 11.67 -10.17
CA LEU A 34 -0.57 12.91 -10.27
C LEU A 34 -0.57 13.66 -8.93
N ALA A 35 -0.84 14.96 -9.01
CA ALA A 35 -1.08 15.76 -7.84
C ALA A 35 -2.28 15.17 -7.08
N ARG A 36 -2.00 14.64 -5.88
CA ARG A 36 -3.02 14.08 -4.99
C ARG A 36 -4.11 15.09 -4.70
N SER A 37 -5.35 14.63 -4.65
CA SER A 37 -6.52 15.48 -4.37
C SER A 37 -6.48 16.17 -3.00
N ALA A 38 -5.69 15.65 -2.04
CA ALA A 38 -5.56 16.22 -0.70
C ALA A 38 -4.09 16.32 -0.23
N PRO A 39 -3.75 17.36 0.56
CA PRO A 39 -2.45 17.46 1.20
C PRO A 39 -2.26 16.34 2.22
N GLN A 40 -1.10 15.67 2.17
CA GLN A 40 -0.76 14.61 3.12
C GLN A 40 -0.24 15.19 4.44
N PRO A 41 -0.49 14.50 5.56
CA PRO A 41 0.18 14.85 6.81
C PRO A 41 1.69 14.71 6.66
N ALA A 42 2.43 15.59 7.33
CA ALA A 42 3.89 15.50 7.36
C ALA A 42 4.32 14.16 7.97
N ILE A 43 5.28 13.48 7.33
CA ILE A 43 5.83 12.23 7.85
C ILE A 43 6.58 12.55 9.16
N PRO A 44 6.25 11.90 10.29
CA PRO A 44 6.99 12.09 11.52
C PRO A 44 8.46 11.66 11.33
N ARG A 45 9.41 12.44 11.88
CA ARG A 45 10.86 12.20 11.73
C ARG A 45 11.29 10.77 12.05
N ARG A 46 10.67 10.15 13.06
CA ARG A 46 10.95 8.75 13.41
C ARG A 46 10.56 7.78 12.29
N LEU A 47 9.41 8.00 11.65
CA LEU A 47 8.94 7.19 10.54
C LEU A 47 9.81 7.42 9.30
N GLU A 48 10.23 8.65 9.03
CA GLU A 48 11.17 8.97 7.94
C GLU A 48 12.46 8.15 8.08
N THR A 49 13.05 8.09 9.28
CA THR A 49 14.25 7.25 9.54
C THR A 49 13.97 5.76 9.31
N GLN A 50 12.80 5.27 9.71
CA GLN A 50 12.42 3.87 9.48
C GLN A 50 12.30 3.56 7.98
N LEU A 51 11.62 4.43 7.23
CA LEU A 51 11.45 4.30 5.78
C LEU A 51 12.80 4.36 5.06
N ARG A 52 13.71 5.25 5.47
CA ARG A 52 15.07 5.30 4.91
C ARG A 52 15.85 3.99 5.11
N SER A 53 15.73 3.38 6.29
CA SER A 53 16.39 2.10 6.58
C SER A 53 15.82 0.94 5.75
N VAL A 54 14.51 0.96 5.46
CA VAL A 54 13.89 -0.03 4.59
C VAL A 54 14.33 0.21 3.14
N ALA A 55 14.29 1.45 2.66
CA ALA A 55 14.75 1.82 1.32
C ALA A 55 16.20 1.38 1.08
N SER A 56 17.12 1.63 2.02
CA SER A 56 18.52 1.20 1.87
C SER A 56 18.72 -0.31 1.77
N THR A 57 17.73 -1.10 2.22
CA THR A 57 17.82 -2.57 2.23
C THR A 57 17.13 -3.20 1.03
N PHE A 58 16.01 -2.63 0.58
CA PHE A 58 15.11 -3.27 -0.39
C PHE A 58 14.79 -2.43 -1.62
N ALA A 59 14.99 -1.10 -1.57
CA ALA A 59 14.46 -0.17 -2.57
C ALA A 59 15.28 1.15 -2.61
N ALA A 60 16.58 1.06 -2.90
CA ALA A 60 17.51 2.18 -2.71
C ALA A 60 17.17 3.42 -3.55
N ASP A 61 16.51 3.22 -4.69
CA ASP A 61 16.15 4.28 -5.63
C ASP A 61 14.75 4.87 -5.36
N VAL A 62 14.03 4.39 -4.33
CA VAL A 62 12.68 4.81 -4.01
C VAL A 62 12.70 5.87 -2.90
N PRO A 63 12.16 7.09 -3.14
CA PRO A 63 12.07 8.12 -2.10
C PRO A 63 11.28 7.65 -0.88
N GLU A 64 11.64 8.08 0.33
CA GLU A 64 11.02 7.57 1.57
C GLU A 64 9.53 7.85 1.63
N HIS A 65 9.10 9.00 1.12
CA HIS A 65 7.69 9.36 1.08
C HIS A 65 6.89 8.41 0.18
N VAL A 66 7.46 7.94 -0.94
CA VAL A 66 6.84 6.95 -1.83
C VAL A 66 6.70 5.62 -1.11
N LEU A 67 7.74 5.20 -0.40
CA LEU A 67 7.69 3.95 0.37
C LEU A 67 6.61 3.99 1.46
N GLY A 68 6.38 5.16 2.08
CA GLY A 68 5.24 5.37 2.97
C GLY A 68 3.88 5.12 2.30
N LEU A 69 3.72 5.55 1.05
CA LEU A 69 2.50 5.30 0.25
C LEU A 69 2.33 3.84 -0.12
N VAL A 70 3.42 3.15 -0.46
CA VAL A 70 3.44 1.71 -0.71
C VAL A 70 2.92 0.95 0.51
N PHE A 71 3.47 1.24 1.70
CA PHE A 71 3.00 0.61 2.93
C PHE A 71 1.54 0.95 3.25
N TYR A 72 1.11 2.18 3.03
CA TYR A 72 -0.28 2.58 3.22
C TYR A 72 -1.23 1.79 2.29
N GLY A 73 -0.98 1.81 0.98
CA GLY A 73 -1.83 1.16 -0.01
C GLY A 73 -1.90 -0.36 0.20
N PHE A 74 -0.75 -0.99 0.47
CA PHE A 74 -0.73 -2.41 0.81
C PHE A 74 -1.52 -2.72 2.09
N SER A 75 -1.41 -1.89 3.13
CA SER A 75 -2.18 -2.08 4.38
C SER A 75 -3.69 -1.99 4.14
N GLN A 76 -4.14 -1.06 3.29
CA GLN A 76 -5.55 -0.94 2.91
C GLN A 76 -6.05 -2.18 2.16
N LEU A 77 -5.31 -2.63 1.14
CA LEU A 77 -5.65 -3.83 0.37
C LEU A 77 -5.73 -5.07 1.25
N LEU A 78 -4.68 -5.33 2.04
CA LEU A 78 -4.62 -6.49 2.92
C LEU A 78 -5.70 -6.43 4.00
N GLY A 79 -5.99 -5.24 4.53
CA GLY A 79 -7.06 -5.00 5.48
C GLY A 79 -8.44 -5.35 4.89
N MET A 80 -8.74 -4.86 3.69
CA MET A 80 -10.00 -5.15 2.98
C MET A 80 -10.18 -6.65 2.73
N ILE A 81 -9.15 -7.31 2.19
CA ILE A 81 -9.18 -8.76 1.93
C ILE A 81 -9.38 -9.54 3.24
N SER A 82 -8.66 -9.16 4.30
CA SER A 82 -8.79 -9.84 5.59
C SER A 82 -10.19 -9.68 6.18
N LEU A 83 -10.75 -8.47 6.15
CA LEU A 83 -12.08 -8.19 6.67
C LEU A 83 -13.16 -8.98 5.92
N GLU A 84 -13.04 -9.06 4.59
CA GLU A 84 -13.92 -9.86 3.76
C GLU A 84 -13.80 -11.37 4.06
N LEU A 85 -12.58 -11.92 4.03
CA LEU A 85 -12.34 -13.34 4.25
C LEU A 85 -12.78 -13.83 5.63
N TYR A 86 -12.67 -12.97 6.65
CA TYR A 86 -13.11 -13.30 8.01
C TYR A 86 -14.58 -12.92 8.29
N GLY A 87 -15.33 -12.50 7.26
CA GLY A 87 -16.77 -12.28 7.35
C GLY A 87 -17.17 -11.03 8.13
N HIS A 88 -16.25 -10.09 8.34
CA HIS A 88 -16.55 -8.84 9.07
C HIS A 88 -17.53 -7.92 8.33
N PHE A 89 -17.73 -8.13 7.03
CA PHE A 89 -18.67 -7.36 6.22
C PHE A 89 -20.07 -8.00 6.10
N VAL A 90 -20.25 -9.24 6.54
CA VAL A 90 -21.54 -9.95 6.45
C VAL A 90 -22.64 -9.16 7.15
N GLY A 91 -23.74 -8.91 6.43
CA GLY A 91 -24.87 -8.11 6.92
C GLY A 91 -24.65 -6.60 6.93
N SER A 92 -23.60 -6.10 6.29
CA SER A 92 -23.33 -4.66 6.13
C SER A 92 -23.08 -4.29 4.67
N VAL A 93 -21.83 -4.19 4.24
CA VAL A 93 -21.41 -4.04 2.83
C VAL A 93 -21.35 -5.41 2.17
N ASP A 94 -22.53 -6.02 1.98
CA ASP A 94 -22.70 -7.38 1.43
C ASP A 94 -23.69 -7.34 0.26
N PRO A 95 -23.27 -7.61 -1.00
CA PRO A 95 -21.94 -8.09 -1.40
C PRO A 95 -20.82 -7.05 -1.21
N THR A 96 -19.60 -7.52 -0.88
CA THR A 96 -18.42 -6.66 -0.60
C THR A 96 -17.88 -5.96 -1.84
N GLU A 97 -18.07 -6.53 -3.03
CA GLU A 97 -17.41 -6.11 -4.28
C GLU A 97 -17.54 -4.59 -4.58
N PRO A 98 -18.74 -3.96 -4.54
CA PRO A 98 -18.85 -2.51 -4.77
C PRO A 98 -18.08 -1.66 -3.74
N PHE A 99 -18.01 -2.12 -2.49
CA PHE A 99 -17.27 -1.42 -1.44
C PHE A 99 -15.76 -1.60 -1.59
N PHE A 100 -15.32 -2.76 -2.09
CA PHE A 100 -13.93 -3.00 -2.46
C PHE A 100 -13.48 -2.06 -3.58
N GLU A 101 -14.23 -1.98 -4.68
CA GLU A 101 -13.91 -1.07 -5.80
C GLU A 101 -13.81 0.38 -5.34
N TYR A 102 -14.79 0.85 -4.57
CA TYR A 102 -14.80 2.20 -4.00
C TYR A 102 -13.58 2.47 -3.12
N SER A 103 -13.22 1.53 -2.24
CA SER A 103 -12.08 1.66 -1.33
C SER A 103 -10.74 1.64 -2.07
N MET A 104 -10.62 0.84 -3.13
CA MET A 104 -9.41 0.80 -3.97
C MET A 104 -9.25 2.07 -4.79
N ALA A 105 -10.34 2.62 -5.35
CA ALA A 105 -10.30 3.89 -6.06
C ALA A 105 -9.84 5.05 -5.15
N MET A 106 -10.37 5.14 -3.92
CA MET A 106 -9.90 6.13 -2.94
C MET A 106 -8.43 5.94 -2.55
N THR A 107 -8.02 4.68 -2.36
CA THR A 107 -6.63 4.36 -2.01
C THR A 107 -5.68 4.77 -3.12
N ALA A 108 -6.04 4.47 -4.37
CA ALA A 108 -5.29 4.78 -5.58
C ALA A 108 -5.09 6.31 -5.72
N ASP A 109 -6.16 7.11 -5.58
CA ASP A 109 -6.06 8.58 -5.59
C ASP A 109 -5.14 9.11 -4.47
N LEU A 110 -5.24 8.55 -3.25
CA LEU A 110 -4.42 9.00 -2.12
C LEU A 110 -2.92 8.73 -2.33
N ILE A 111 -2.59 7.61 -2.98
CA ILE A 111 -1.21 7.26 -3.31
C ILE A 111 -0.75 7.84 -4.65
N GLY A 112 -1.63 8.56 -5.36
CA GLY A 112 -1.34 9.24 -6.63
C GLY A 112 -1.38 8.33 -7.86
N LEU A 113 -1.95 7.14 -7.74
CA LEU A 113 -2.29 6.25 -8.86
C LEU A 113 -3.71 6.59 -9.32
N SER A 114 -3.86 7.51 -10.26
CA SER A 114 -5.15 7.73 -10.91
C SER A 114 -5.05 7.30 -12.37
N GLU A 115 -6.15 6.79 -12.92
CA GLU A 115 -6.25 6.59 -14.37
C GLU A 115 -5.97 7.93 -15.07
N PRO A 116 -5.07 7.98 -16.07
CA PRO A 116 -4.95 9.16 -16.91
C PRO A 116 -6.29 9.38 -17.60
N GLY A 117 -6.92 10.52 -17.31
CA GLY A 117 -8.14 10.96 -17.99
C GLY A 117 -7.94 11.27 -19.47
#